data_AF-A0A119CVZ6-F1
#
_entry.id   AF-A0A119CVZ6-F1
#
_cell.length_a   1.000
_cell.length_b   1.000
_cell.length_c   1.000
_cell.angle_alpha   90.00
_cell.angle_beta   90.00
_cell.angle_gamma   90.00
#
_symmetry.space_group_name_H-M   'P 1'
#
loop_
_entity.id
_entity.type
_entity.pdbx_description
1 polymer ?
#
loop_
_entity_poly.entity_id
_entity_poly.type
_entity_poly.pdbx_seq_one_letter_code
_entity_poly.pdbx_strand_id
1 'polypeptide(L)'
;MSEAINKELQMKVLEFNGKPVKGLGVEEQFHGMSEEDLKRPGAAFLVWLTRTASSRSQKMHQMASALGVTYGYLIQLKKGIRETPRISADVVQAAARYLGCPPIFVKMAAGQVTAQDFYVPKDKMENDVNTAIAYMAGDPNYLYMLPPDLDKLPQDVKAALVLLYQDATGKNLLSSKHDWPRIAGMIREMLEVELAPRIVSSRKASK
;
A
#
# COMPACT_ATOMS: atom_id res chain seq x y z
N MET A 1 -3.07 33.85 8.88
CA MET A 1 -1.89 33.30 8.18
C MET A 1 -1.93 31.78 7.99
N SER A 2 -2.69 31.00 8.77
CA SER A 2 -2.81 29.54 8.61
C SER A 2 -3.71 29.09 7.44
N GLU A 3 -4.69 29.89 7.00
CA GLU A 3 -5.55 29.55 5.85
C GLU A 3 -4.90 29.76 4.48
N ALA A 4 -3.93 30.68 4.36
CA ALA A 4 -3.30 31.00 3.07
C ALA A 4 -2.36 29.87 2.61
N ILE A 5 -1.62 29.25 3.54
CA ILE A 5 -0.76 28.09 3.27
C ILE A 5 -1.60 26.87 2.86
N ASN A 6 -2.80 26.72 3.43
CA ASN A 6 -3.70 25.61 3.12
C ASN A 6 -4.40 25.77 1.76
N LYS A 7 -4.46 27.00 1.22
CA LYS A 7 -5.03 27.31 -0.10
C LYS A 7 -4.01 27.15 -1.23
N GLU A 8 -2.73 27.20 -0.91
CA GLU A 8 -1.62 27.05 -1.87
C GLU A 8 -1.13 25.59 -2.00
N LEU A 9 -1.46 24.74 -1.01
CA LEU A 9 -1.35 23.28 -1.08
C LEU A 9 -2.58 22.61 -1.73
N GLN A 10 -3.64 23.38 -2.00
CA GLN A 10 -4.53 23.00 -3.09
C GLN A 10 -3.79 23.28 -4.40
N MET A 11 -3.82 22.31 -5.31
CA MET A 11 -3.31 22.35 -6.68
C MET A 11 -1.93 21.67 -6.86
N LYS A 12 -1.67 20.96 -7.96
CA LYS A 12 -2.16 21.14 -9.33
C LYS A 12 -2.29 19.76 -9.99
N VAL A 13 -3.44 19.48 -10.61
CA VAL A 13 -3.41 18.61 -11.78
C VAL A 13 -2.43 19.29 -12.74
N LEU A 14 -1.32 18.63 -13.07
CA LEU A 14 -0.34 19.20 -13.99
C LEU A 14 -1.07 19.49 -15.30
N GLU A 15 -1.10 20.74 -15.71
CA GLU A 15 -1.71 21.16 -16.97
C GLU A 15 -0.62 21.48 -17.98
N PHE A 16 -0.79 20.99 -19.21
CA PHE A 16 0.04 21.35 -20.36
C PHE A 16 -0.86 22.01 -21.40
N ASN A 17 -0.59 23.28 -21.73
CA ASN A 17 -1.45 24.13 -22.58
C ASN A 17 -2.91 24.22 -22.12
N GLY A 18 -3.13 24.37 -20.81
CA GLY A 18 -4.48 24.48 -20.22
C GLY A 18 -5.31 23.19 -20.32
N LYS A 19 -4.68 22.06 -20.61
CA LYS A 19 -5.30 20.73 -20.55
C LYS A 19 -4.66 19.92 -19.44
N PRO A 20 -5.44 19.22 -18.59
CA PRO A 20 -4.89 18.33 -17.59
C PRO A 20 -4.08 17.23 -18.27
N VAL A 21 -2.85 17.02 -17.80
CA VAL A 21 -1.99 15.93 -18.24
C VAL A 21 -2.61 14.63 -17.73
N LYS A 22 -3.09 13.83 -18.68
CA LYS A 22 -3.70 12.52 -18.41
C LYS A 22 -2.74 11.63 -17.62
N GLY A 23 -3.26 10.94 -16.62
CA GLY A 23 -2.52 10.01 -15.76
C GLY A 23 -1.81 10.66 -14.56
N LEU A 24 -1.93 11.97 -14.37
CA LEU A 24 -1.33 12.70 -13.24
C LEU A 24 -2.36 13.27 -12.25
N GLY A 25 -3.66 13.06 -12.48
CA GLY A 25 -4.69 13.35 -11.48
C GLY A 25 -4.76 12.26 -10.40
N VAL A 26 -4.95 12.65 -9.13
CA VAL A 26 -5.06 11.71 -7.99
C VAL A 26 -6.15 10.66 -8.25
N GLU A 27 -7.32 11.09 -8.74
CA GLU A 27 -8.40 10.17 -9.05
C GLU A 27 -8.05 9.20 -10.20
N GLU A 28 -7.27 9.62 -11.19
CA GLU A 28 -6.82 8.73 -12.27
C GLU A 28 -5.75 7.74 -11.78
N GLN A 29 -4.79 8.19 -10.96
CA GLN A 29 -3.71 7.35 -10.43
C GLN A 29 -4.18 6.35 -9.36
N PHE A 30 -5.21 6.72 -8.60
CA PHE A 30 -5.76 5.95 -7.48
C PHE A 30 -7.19 5.44 -7.75
N HIS A 31 -7.56 5.28 -9.03
CA HIS A 31 -8.76 4.55 -9.47
C HIS A 31 -10.08 5.08 -8.87
N GLY A 32 -10.20 6.42 -8.88
CA GLY A 32 -11.36 7.18 -8.43
C GLY A 32 -11.49 7.26 -6.91
N MET A 33 -10.37 7.24 -6.18
CA MET A 33 -10.33 7.59 -4.76
C MET A 33 -9.87 9.04 -4.63
N SER A 34 -10.61 9.84 -3.85
CA SER A 34 -10.23 11.21 -3.52
C SER A 34 -9.07 11.25 -2.52
N GLU A 35 -8.49 12.42 -2.28
CA GLU A 35 -7.47 12.59 -1.24
C GLU A 35 -8.00 12.25 0.16
N GLU A 36 -9.23 12.68 0.46
CA GLU A 36 -9.91 12.33 1.72
C GLU A 36 -10.10 10.82 1.84
N ASP A 37 -10.40 10.15 0.73
CA ASP A 37 -10.53 8.70 0.70
C ASP A 37 -9.22 7.99 1.04
N LEU A 38 -8.09 8.54 0.57
CA LEU A 38 -6.74 8.00 0.77
C LEU A 38 -6.21 8.17 2.19
N LYS A 39 -6.71 9.17 2.94
CA LYS A 39 -6.35 9.39 4.35
C LYS A 39 -6.95 8.36 5.30
N ARG A 40 -7.95 7.58 4.87
CA ARG A 40 -8.64 6.61 5.72
C ARG A 40 -7.81 5.32 5.87
N PRO A 41 -7.84 4.68 7.06
CA PRO A 41 -7.26 3.35 7.25
C PRO A 41 -7.74 2.39 6.16
N GLY A 42 -6.85 1.56 5.64
CA GLY A 42 -7.21 0.58 4.61
C GLY A 42 -7.39 1.14 3.18
N ALA A 43 -7.10 2.41 2.93
CA ALA A 43 -7.07 2.95 1.57
C ALA A 43 -6.06 2.20 0.68
N ALA A 44 -4.89 1.86 1.22
CA ALA A 44 -3.87 1.07 0.52
C ALA A 44 -4.43 -0.28 0.03
N PHE A 45 -5.23 -0.97 0.84
CA PHE A 45 -5.90 -2.20 0.45
C PHE A 45 -6.88 -2.01 -0.73
N LEU A 46 -7.70 -0.96 -0.69
CA LEU A 46 -8.65 -0.68 -1.76
C LEU A 46 -7.94 -0.26 -3.07
N VAL A 47 -6.87 0.53 -2.98
CA VAL A 47 -6.02 0.87 -4.14
C VAL A 47 -5.38 -0.39 -4.72
N TRP A 48 -4.85 -1.29 -3.87
CA TRP A 48 -4.23 -2.52 -4.35
C TRP A 48 -5.24 -3.41 -5.08
N LEU A 49 -6.41 -3.63 -4.49
CA LEU A 49 -7.49 -4.39 -5.12
C LEU A 49 -7.90 -3.82 -6.47
N THR A 50 -8.16 -2.51 -6.55
CA THR A 50 -8.57 -1.85 -7.79
C THR A 50 -7.48 -1.90 -8.86
N ARG A 51 -6.21 -1.68 -8.51
CA ARG A 51 -5.08 -1.83 -9.44
C ARG A 51 -4.96 -3.26 -9.97
N THR A 52 -5.07 -4.26 -9.10
CA THR A 52 -5.03 -5.68 -9.52
C THR A 52 -6.23 -6.05 -10.39
N ALA A 53 -7.41 -5.50 -10.13
CA ALA A 53 -8.58 -5.69 -11.01
C ALA A 53 -8.34 -5.06 -12.39
N SER A 54 -7.86 -3.81 -12.43
CA SER A 54 -7.53 -3.11 -13.67
C SER A 54 -6.48 -3.86 -14.49
N SER A 55 -5.40 -4.35 -13.87
CA SER A 55 -4.36 -5.11 -14.57
C SER A 55 -4.85 -6.45 -15.12
N ARG A 56 -5.98 -6.97 -14.59
CA ARG A 56 -6.66 -8.18 -15.05
C ARG A 56 -7.84 -7.89 -15.98
N SER A 57 -8.06 -6.62 -16.36
CA SER A 57 -9.23 -6.16 -17.13
C SER A 57 -10.56 -6.56 -16.48
N GLN A 58 -10.59 -6.67 -15.15
CA GLN A 58 -11.76 -7.06 -14.38
C GLN A 58 -12.57 -5.84 -13.97
N LYS A 59 -13.90 -5.98 -14.06
CA LYS A 59 -14.85 -5.01 -13.53
C LYS A 59 -15.05 -5.23 -12.03
N MET A 60 -15.48 -4.17 -11.34
CA MET A 60 -15.69 -4.16 -9.89
C MET A 60 -16.58 -5.31 -9.36
N HIS A 61 -17.63 -5.72 -10.09
CA HIS A 61 -18.48 -6.84 -9.68
C HIS A 61 -17.78 -8.20 -9.80
N GLN A 62 -16.83 -8.35 -10.72
CA GLN A 62 -16.01 -9.56 -10.84
C GLN A 62 -15.02 -9.65 -9.69
N MET A 63 -14.41 -8.51 -9.32
CA MET A 63 -13.58 -8.42 -8.12
C MET A 63 -14.39 -8.73 -6.86
N ALA A 64 -15.60 -8.18 -6.71
CA ALA A 64 -16.48 -8.49 -5.57
C ALA A 64 -16.75 -10.01 -5.46
N SER A 65 -17.09 -10.64 -6.58
CA SER A 65 -17.29 -12.09 -6.65
C SER A 65 -16.05 -12.87 -6.23
N ALA A 66 -14.87 -12.49 -6.72
CA ALA A 66 -13.61 -13.13 -6.35
C ALA A 66 -13.26 -12.99 -4.85
N LEU A 67 -13.70 -11.89 -4.23
CA LEU A 67 -13.53 -11.63 -2.80
C LEU A 67 -14.62 -12.28 -1.93
N GLY A 68 -15.62 -12.94 -2.53
CA GLY A 68 -16.74 -13.54 -1.80
C GLY A 68 -17.67 -12.50 -1.17
N VAL A 69 -17.74 -11.29 -1.72
CA VAL A 69 -18.56 -10.19 -1.21
C VAL A 69 -19.48 -9.62 -2.29
N THR A 70 -20.48 -8.84 -1.88
CA THR A 70 -21.37 -8.18 -2.83
C THR A 70 -20.71 -6.94 -3.43
N TYR A 71 -21.17 -6.50 -4.61
CA TYR A 71 -20.75 -5.22 -5.18
C TYR A 71 -21.00 -4.05 -4.20
N GLY A 72 -22.16 -4.05 -3.54
CA GLY A 72 -22.51 -3.06 -2.52
C GLY A 72 -21.53 -3.02 -1.35
N TYR A 73 -20.99 -4.17 -0.93
CA TYR A 73 -19.98 -4.26 0.12
C TYR A 73 -18.71 -3.47 -0.26
N LEU A 74 -18.21 -3.63 -1.49
CA LEU A 74 -17.03 -2.88 -1.94
C LEU A 74 -17.29 -1.38 -2.05
N ILE A 75 -18.50 -0.99 -2.49
CA ILE A 75 -18.88 0.43 -2.52
C ILE A 75 -18.95 1.02 -1.10
N GLN A 76 -19.47 0.28 -0.11
CA GLN A 76 -19.48 0.72 1.28
C GLN A 76 -18.08 0.89 1.85
N LEU A 77 -17.14 -0.02 1.53
CA LEU A 77 -15.74 0.13 1.90
C LEU A 77 -15.11 1.35 1.22
N LYS A 78 -15.31 1.54 -0.09
CA LYS A 78 -14.76 2.67 -0.84
C LYS A 78 -15.30 4.02 -0.35
N LYS A 79 -16.53 4.07 0.13
CA LYS A 79 -17.13 5.27 0.72
C LYS A 79 -16.83 5.45 2.21
N GLY A 80 -16.10 4.52 2.83
CA GLY A 80 -15.82 4.55 4.27
C GLY A 80 -17.05 4.32 5.17
N ILE A 81 -18.20 3.90 4.60
CA ILE A 81 -19.40 3.51 5.37
C ILE A 81 -19.10 2.26 6.19
N ARG A 82 -18.32 1.35 5.62
CA ARG A 82 -17.79 0.18 6.31
C ARG A 82 -16.28 0.36 6.51
N GLU A 83 -15.83 0.08 7.72
CA GLU A 83 -14.41 0.15 8.08
C GLU A 83 -13.63 -1.04 7.52
N THR A 84 -12.62 -0.75 6.72
CA THR A 84 -11.62 -1.68 6.19
C THR A 84 -10.87 -2.46 7.29
N PRO A 85 -10.53 -1.89 8.47
CA PRO A 85 -10.01 -2.70 9.58
C PRO A 85 -10.99 -3.76 10.12
N ARG A 86 -12.29 -3.69 9.78
CA ARG A 86 -13.30 -4.66 10.26
C ARG A 86 -13.68 -5.73 9.24
N ILE A 87 -12.91 -5.88 8.16
CA ILE A 87 -13.16 -6.99 7.22
C ILE A 87 -12.95 -8.34 7.91
N SER A 88 -13.78 -9.33 7.57
CA SER A 88 -13.72 -10.66 8.20
C SER A 88 -12.47 -11.43 7.76
N ALA A 89 -12.11 -12.45 8.53
CA ALA A 89 -11.03 -13.37 8.17
C ALA A 89 -11.24 -14.00 6.78
N ASP A 90 -12.48 -14.34 6.43
CA ASP A 90 -12.81 -14.90 5.11
C ASP A 90 -12.50 -13.93 3.97
N VAL A 91 -12.84 -12.64 4.15
CA VAL A 91 -12.53 -11.58 3.17
C VAL A 91 -11.02 -11.38 3.07
N VAL A 92 -10.29 -11.42 4.19
CA VAL A 92 -8.82 -11.35 4.20
C VAL A 92 -8.23 -12.51 3.39
N GLN A 93 -8.70 -13.73 3.61
CA GLN A 93 -8.20 -14.92 2.90
C GLN A 93 -8.54 -14.89 1.40
N ALA A 94 -9.76 -14.48 1.05
CA ALA A 94 -10.15 -14.32 -0.35
C ALA A 94 -9.33 -13.23 -1.05
N ALA A 95 -9.12 -12.10 -0.39
CA ALA A 95 -8.27 -11.03 -0.90
C ALA A 95 -6.80 -11.46 -1.05
N ALA A 96 -6.26 -12.22 -0.10
CA ALA A 96 -4.89 -12.73 -0.16
C ALA A 96 -4.68 -13.63 -1.38
N ARG A 97 -5.61 -14.58 -1.61
CA ARG A 97 -5.63 -15.40 -2.83
C ARG A 97 -5.78 -14.57 -4.09
N TYR A 98 -6.69 -13.59 -4.07
CA TYR A 98 -6.92 -12.70 -5.20
C TYR A 98 -5.67 -11.88 -5.53
N LEU A 99 -4.95 -11.38 -4.54
CA LEU A 99 -3.76 -10.54 -4.70
C LEU A 99 -2.47 -11.34 -4.92
N GLY A 100 -2.49 -12.65 -4.69
CA GLY A 100 -1.31 -13.51 -4.79
C GLY A 100 -0.29 -13.24 -3.69
N CYS A 101 -0.76 -13.00 -2.45
CA CYS A 101 0.09 -12.61 -1.34
C CYS A 101 -0.32 -13.30 -0.02
N PRO A 102 0.58 -13.37 0.98
CA PRO A 102 0.23 -13.84 2.32
C PRO A 102 -0.88 -13.00 3.00
N PRO A 103 -1.80 -13.62 3.77
CA PRO A 103 -2.89 -12.90 4.44
C PRO A 103 -2.47 -11.75 5.35
N ILE A 104 -1.28 -11.83 5.95
CA ILE A 104 -0.76 -10.76 6.81
C ILE A 104 -0.57 -9.43 6.05
N PHE A 105 -0.20 -9.47 4.76
CA PHE A 105 -0.08 -8.25 3.96
C PHE A 105 -1.43 -7.60 3.68
N VAL A 106 -2.48 -8.41 3.52
CA VAL A 106 -3.85 -7.90 3.43
C VAL A 106 -4.28 -7.24 4.75
N LYS A 107 -4.00 -7.88 5.89
CA LYS A 107 -4.30 -7.30 7.21
C LYS A 107 -3.57 -5.97 7.41
N MET A 108 -2.30 -5.89 7.04
CA MET A 108 -1.53 -4.65 7.10
C MET A 108 -2.10 -3.58 6.17
N ALA A 109 -2.34 -3.92 4.90
CA ALA A 109 -2.88 -3.00 3.91
C ALA A 109 -4.30 -2.51 4.27
N ALA A 110 -5.10 -3.34 4.94
CA ALA A 110 -6.44 -3.02 5.43
C ALA A 110 -6.45 -2.21 6.73
N GLY A 111 -5.28 -2.01 7.36
CA GLY A 111 -5.13 -1.31 8.63
C GLY A 111 -5.53 -2.14 9.87
N GLN A 112 -5.62 -3.47 9.75
CA GLN A 112 -5.85 -4.38 10.89
C GLN A 112 -4.59 -4.62 11.71
N VAL A 113 -3.42 -4.48 11.09
CA VAL A 113 -2.11 -4.63 11.70
C VAL A 113 -1.27 -3.44 11.28
N THR A 114 -0.69 -2.74 12.24
CA THR A 114 0.16 -1.57 12.00
C THR A 114 1.63 -1.92 12.23
N ALA A 115 2.54 -1.08 11.72
CA ALA A 115 3.96 -1.24 11.98
C ALA A 115 4.28 -1.21 13.49
N GLN A 116 3.54 -0.41 14.27
CA GLN A 116 3.69 -0.29 15.72
C GLN A 116 3.38 -1.58 16.48
N ASP A 117 2.53 -2.45 15.93
CA ASP A 117 2.17 -3.73 16.58
C ASP A 117 3.35 -4.71 16.64
N PHE A 118 4.45 -4.40 15.95
CA PHE A 118 5.69 -5.16 15.95
C PHE A 118 6.77 -4.60 16.89
N TYR A 119 6.49 -3.50 17.60
CA TYR A 119 7.43 -2.89 18.53
C TYR A 119 7.00 -3.09 19.97
N VAL A 120 7.97 -3.48 20.81
CA VAL A 120 7.83 -3.53 22.26
C VAL A 120 9.05 -2.83 22.90
N PRO A 121 8.88 -1.71 23.61
CA PRO A 121 7.64 -0.94 23.78
C PRO A 121 7.27 -0.16 22.48
N LYS A 122 6.00 0.26 22.33
CA LYS A 122 5.47 0.80 21.06
C LYS A 122 6.11 2.11 20.61
N ASP A 123 6.51 2.94 21.56
CA ASP A 123 7.24 4.20 21.40
C ASP A 123 8.67 4.01 20.87
N LYS A 124 9.21 2.80 20.95
CA LYS A 124 10.54 2.47 20.39
C LYS A 124 10.59 2.67 18.87
N MET A 125 9.48 2.45 18.16
CA MET A 125 9.43 2.60 16.70
C MET A 125 9.84 3.99 16.24
N GLU A 126 9.38 5.02 16.94
CA GLU A 126 9.65 6.40 16.54
C GLU A 126 11.13 6.74 16.65
N ASN A 127 11.74 6.35 17.78
CA ASN A 127 13.16 6.54 18.03
C ASN A 127 14.03 5.76 17.04
N ASP A 128 13.68 4.52 16.72
CA ASP A 128 14.40 3.69 15.76
C ASP A 128 14.36 4.29 14.35
N VAL A 129 13.18 4.72 13.90
CA VAL A 129 13.01 5.34 12.58
C VAL A 129 13.77 6.66 12.51
N ASN A 130 13.71 7.52 13.52
CA ASN A 130 14.45 8.78 13.54
C ASN A 130 15.97 8.55 13.54
N THR A 131 16.44 7.53 14.24
CA THR A 131 17.86 7.13 14.24
C THR A 131 18.29 6.63 12.86
N ALA A 132 17.46 5.81 12.20
CA ALA A 132 17.72 5.31 10.85
C ALA A 132 17.75 6.44 9.81
N ILE A 133 16.85 7.42 9.94
CA ILE A 133 16.83 8.63 9.10
C ILE A 133 18.12 9.44 9.25
N ALA A 134 18.58 9.68 10.48
CA ALA A 134 19.85 10.36 10.71
C ALA A 134 21.04 9.59 10.11
N TYR A 135 21.02 8.26 10.18
CA TYR A 135 22.01 7.41 9.52
C TYR A 135 21.98 7.57 7.99
N MET A 136 20.79 7.56 7.38
CA MET A 136 20.63 7.75 5.93
C MET A 136 21.16 9.12 5.48
N ALA A 137 20.88 10.18 6.25
CA ALA A 137 21.40 11.52 5.99
C ALA A 137 22.94 11.62 6.11
N GLY A 138 23.56 10.70 6.83
CA GLY A 138 25.01 10.58 6.90
C GLY A 138 25.65 9.78 5.76
N ASP A 139 24.87 9.13 4.88
CA ASP A 139 25.40 8.30 3.79
C ASP A 139 25.71 9.15 2.54
N PRO A 140 26.99 9.34 2.16
CA PRO A 140 27.36 10.18 1.02
C PRO A 140 26.81 9.68 -0.32
N ASN A 141 26.53 8.37 -0.43
CA ASN A 141 26.03 7.78 -1.68
C ASN A 141 24.53 8.00 -1.90
N TYR A 142 23.79 8.40 -0.85
CA TYR A 142 22.33 8.56 -0.89
C TYR A 142 21.85 9.93 -0.43
N LEU A 143 22.68 10.72 0.25
CA LEU A 143 22.33 12.05 0.77
C LEU A 143 21.67 12.95 -0.28
N TYR A 144 22.18 12.97 -1.52
CA TYR A 144 21.64 13.82 -2.60
C TYR A 144 20.24 13.40 -3.10
N MET A 145 19.76 12.21 -2.72
CA MET A 145 18.41 11.72 -3.05
C MET A 145 17.40 12.00 -1.94
N LEU A 146 17.84 12.41 -0.75
CA LEU A 146 16.96 12.61 0.39
C LEU A 146 16.30 14.00 0.34
N PRO A 147 14.97 14.09 0.55
CA PRO A 147 14.29 15.39 0.62
C PRO A 147 14.85 16.28 1.74
N PRO A 148 14.96 17.60 1.52
CA PRO A 148 15.54 18.54 2.50
C PRO A 148 14.72 18.66 3.80
N ASP A 149 13.42 18.38 3.75
CA ASP A 149 12.50 18.45 4.89
C ASP A 149 12.18 17.06 5.47
N LEU A 150 13.17 16.15 5.53
CA LEU A 150 12.98 14.78 5.99
C LEU A 150 12.30 14.70 7.37
N ASP A 151 12.66 15.60 8.27
CA ASP A 151 12.16 15.64 9.65
C ASP A 151 10.67 15.97 9.75
N LYS A 152 10.12 16.69 8.76
CA LYS A 152 8.70 17.10 8.71
C LYS A 152 7.80 16.04 8.10
N LEU A 153 8.37 14.98 7.52
CA LEU A 153 7.58 13.91 6.92
C LEU A 153 6.79 13.14 8.00
N PRO A 154 5.56 12.69 7.69
CA PRO A 154 4.82 11.80 8.58
C PRO A 154 5.63 10.57 8.95
N GLN A 155 5.45 10.07 10.17
CA GLN A 155 6.25 8.96 10.70
C GLN A 155 6.20 7.71 9.83
N ASP A 156 5.03 7.39 9.26
CA ASP A 156 4.84 6.25 8.38
C ASP A 156 5.62 6.41 7.05
N VAL A 157 5.76 7.64 6.56
CA VAL A 157 6.54 7.95 5.34
C VAL A 157 8.03 7.79 5.63
N LYS A 158 8.51 8.29 6.78
CA LYS A 158 9.89 8.06 7.22
C LYS A 158 10.20 6.57 7.34
N ALA A 159 9.30 5.80 7.96
CA ALA A 159 9.44 4.35 8.09
C ALA A 159 9.51 3.65 6.71
N ALA A 160 8.66 4.05 5.75
CA ALA A 160 8.70 3.52 4.40
C ALA A 160 10.02 3.84 3.68
N LEU A 161 10.53 5.07 3.81
CA LEU A 161 11.83 5.47 3.25
C LEU A 161 12.98 4.64 3.83
N VAL A 162 12.98 4.42 5.15
CA VAL A 162 13.96 3.57 5.81
C VAL A 162 13.91 2.14 5.25
N LEU A 163 12.72 1.56 5.11
CA LEU A 163 12.57 0.21 4.55
C LEU A 163 13.10 0.10 3.12
N LEU A 164 12.82 1.09 2.26
CA LEU A 164 13.33 1.12 0.88
C LEU A 164 14.86 1.26 0.85
N TYR A 165 15.42 2.09 1.72
CA TYR A 165 16.87 2.25 1.85
C TYR A 165 17.54 0.95 2.33
N GLN A 166 16.95 0.26 3.30
CA GLN A 166 17.44 -1.05 3.75
C GLN A 166 17.43 -2.09 2.62
N ASP A 167 16.34 -2.16 1.85
CA ASP A 167 16.23 -3.07 0.70
C ASP A 167 17.28 -2.76 -0.37
N ALA A 168 17.49 -1.48 -0.68
CA ALA A 168 18.46 -1.04 -1.68
C ALA A 168 19.93 -1.24 -1.25
N THR A 169 20.23 -1.17 0.05
CA THR A 169 21.61 -1.22 0.57
C THR A 169 21.97 -2.53 1.26
N GLY A 170 20.98 -3.38 1.55
CA GLY A 170 21.12 -4.58 2.38
C GLY A 170 21.42 -4.28 3.86
N LYS A 171 21.40 -3.01 4.30
CA LYS A 171 21.63 -2.63 5.70
C LYS A 171 20.37 -2.88 6.53
N ASN A 172 20.55 -3.16 7.81
CA ASN A 172 19.45 -3.30 8.76
C ASN A 172 19.56 -2.21 9.83
N LEU A 173 18.72 -1.17 9.72
CA LEU A 173 18.74 0.04 10.53
C LEU A 173 17.66 0.05 11.62
N LEU A 174 16.55 -0.68 11.46
CA LEU A 174 15.48 -0.75 12.47
C LEU A 174 15.80 -1.83 13.50
N SER A 175 15.75 -1.47 14.79
CA SER A 175 16.30 -2.33 15.84
C SER A 175 15.31 -3.43 16.24
N SER A 176 15.65 -4.63 15.76
CA SER A 176 15.15 -5.98 16.10
C SER A 176 14.12 -6.61 15.16
N LYS A 177 14.59 -7.68 14.49
CA LYS A 177 13.85 -8.89 14.03
C LYS A 177 12.76 -8.79 12.96
N HIS A 178 12.55 -7.64 12.33
CA HIS A 178 11.57 -7.55 11.25
C HIS A 178 12.19 -7.02 9.97
N ASP A 179 13.04 -7.87 9.40
CA ASP A 179 13.41 -7.81 8.00
C ASP A 179 12.17 -8.18 7.18
N TRP A 180 11.19 -7.27 7.09
CA TRP A 180 9.95 -7.48 6.34
C TRP A 180 10.21 -7.91 4.89
N PRO A 181 11.20 -7.35 4.18
CA PRO A 181 11.62 -7.84 2.88
C PRO A 181 12.13 -9.28 2.92
N ARG A 182 12.93 -9.67 3.92
CA ARG A 182 13.37 -11.07 4.08
C ARG A 182 12.30 -12.00 4.63
N ILE A 183 11.37 -11.57 5.47
CA ILE A 183 10.24 -12.39 5.90
C ILE A 183 9.30 -12.57 4.69
N ALA A 184 9.07 -11.52 3.91
CA ALA A 184 8.36 -11.63 2.63
C ALA A 184 9.12 -12.52 1.63
N GLY A 185 10.46 -12.45 1.61
CA GLY A 185 11.35 -13.26 0.79
C GLY A 185 11.36 -14.73 1.22
N MET A 186 11.51 -15.01 2.50
CA MET A 186 11.45 -16.35 3.10
C MET A 186 10.06 -16.96 2.95
N ILE A 187 8.99 -16.19 3.11
CA ILE A 187 7.62 -16.66 2.84
C ILE A 187 7.45 -16.92 1.33
N ARG A 188 8.03 -16.10 0.45
CA ARG A 188 8.02 -16.31 -1.01
C ARG A 188 8.80 -17.56 -1.42
N GLU A 189 9.95 -17.82 -0.80
CA GLU A 189 10.78 -19.01 -1.00
C GLU A 189 10.13 -20.27 -0.40
N MET A 190 9.49 -20.17 0.77
CA MET A 190 8.73 -21.28 1.38
C MET A 190 7.45 -21.63 0.61
N LEU A 191 6.92 -20.70 -0.17
CA LEU A 191 5.74 -20.88 -1.00
C LEU A 191 6.14 -21.16 -2.46
N GLU A 192 6.95 -22.19 -2.75
CA GLU A 192 7.18 -22.73 -4.12
C GLU A 192 5.89 -23.26 -4.79
N VAL A 193 4.80 -22.51 -4.71
CA VAL A 193 3.55 -22.71 -5.43
C VAL A 193 3.49 -21.57 -6.41
N GLU A 194 3.64 -21.89 -7.71
CA GLU A 194 3.53 -20.94 -8.81
C GLU A 194 2.39 -19.93 -8.57
N LEU A 195 2.74 -18.70 -8.19
CA LEU A 195 1.81 -17.58 -8.07
C LEU A 195 1.31 -17.09 -9.44
N ALA A 196 1.71 -17.77 -10.53
CA ALA A 196 1.17 -17.54 -11.85
C ALA A 196 -0.28 -18.07 -11.89
N PRO A 197 -1.28 -17.24 -12.22
CA PRO A 197 -2.62 -17.73 -12.47
C PRO A 197 -2.58 -18.73 -13.63
N ARG A 198 -2.76 -20.02 -13.33
CA ARG A 198 -2.97 -21.03 -14.37
C ARG A 198 -4.33 -20.77 -15.02
N ILE A 199 -4.31 -20.23 -16.22
CA ILE A 199 -5.48 -20.19 -17.09
C ILE A 199 -5.77 -21.63 -17.51
N VAL A 200 -6.69 -22.28 -16.83
CA VAL A 200 -7.26 -23.56 -17.31
C VAL A 200 -8.23 -23.22 -18.42
N SER A 201 -7.77 -23.29 -19.67
CA SER A 201 -8.69 -23.24 -20.81
C SER A 201 -9.52 -24.52 -20.80
N SER A 202 -10.81 -24.41 -20.47
CA SER A 202 -11.75 -25.51 -20.70
C SER A 202 -11.88 -25.68 -22.22
N ARG A 203 -11.24 -26.72 -22.79
CA ARG A 203 -11.62 -27.19 -24.12
C ARG A 203 -13.09 -27.61 -24.04
N LYS A 204 -13.99 -26.86 -24.68
CA LYS A 204 -15.31 -27.40 -25.02
C LYS A 204 -15.06 -28.60 -25.94
N ALA A 205 -15.58 -29.75 -25.55
CA ALA A 205 -15.63 -30.92 -26.40
C ALA A 205 -16.44 -30.56 -27.67
N SER A 206 -15.81 -30.74 -28.84
CA SER A 206 -16.53 -30.86 -30.11
C SER A 206 -17.56 -31.97 -29.99
N LYS A 207 -18.81 -31.64 -30.29
CA LYS A 207 -19.72 -32.55 -30.99
C LYS A 207 -19.87 -32.02 -32.40
#